data_AF-A0A353Y9B9-F1
#
_entry.id   AF-A0A353Y9B9-F1
#
_cell.length_a   1.000
_cell.length_b   1.000
_cell.length_c   1.000
_cell.angle_alpha   90.00
_cell.angle_beta   90.00
_cell.angle_gamma   90.00
#
_symmetry.space_group_name_H-M   'P 1'
#
loop_
_entity.id
_entity.type
_entity.pdbx_description
1 polymer ?
#
loop_
_entity_poly.entity_id
_entity_poly.type
_entity_poly.pdbx_seq_one_letter_code
_entity_poly.pdbx_strand_id
1 'polypeptide(L)'
;MHNPDNKALARSAGSDIFGKLDDALPEVRVNGDVREAVRRKAASVGMNETEFLRNLVYVNLYGIDHVLSLQAERLKSTMVNAGQLLGTGVRQ
;
A
#
# COMPACT_ATOMS: atom_id res chain seq x y z
N MET A 1 27.49 15.72 12.30
CA MET A 1 27.74 15.20 10.94
C MET A 1 26.45 14.61 10.41
N HIS A 2 25.82 15.27 9.44
CA HIS A 2 24.61 14.81 8.76
C HIS A 2 25.06 13.87 7.65
N ASN A 3 24.80 12.56 7.80
CA ASN A 3 25.16 11.57 6.78
C ASN A 3 24.13 11.64 5.63
N PRO A 4 24.51 12.10 4.42
CA PRO A 4 23.60 12.26 3.29
C PRO A 4 23.14 10.92 2.69
N ASP A 5 23.78 9.79 3.04
CA ASP A 5 23.51 8.47 2.46
C ASP A 5 22.22 7.82 2.98
N ASN A 6 21.62 8.37 4.05
CA ASN A 6 20.37 7.84 4.60
C ASN A 6 19.12 8.23 3.78
N LYS A 7 19.26 9.08 2.74
CA LYS A 7 18.16 9.40 1.81
C LYS A 7 17.90 8.29 0.78
N ALA A 8 18.91 7.48 0.44
CA ALA A 8 18.77 6.41 -0.55
C ALA A 8 18.01 5.19 0.00
N LEU A 9 17.94 5.06 1.33
CA LEU A 9 17.17 4.04 2.05
C LEU A 9 15.84 4.57 2.57
N ALA A 10 15.37 5.72 2.06
CA ALA A 10 13.99 6.14 2.25
C ALA A 10 13.11 5.02 1.70
N ARG A 11 12.75 4.12 2.62
CA ARG A 11 11.84 3.00 2.43
C ARG A 11 10.75 3.50 1.52
N SER A 12 10.41 2.72 0.49
CA SER A 12 9.19 2.87 -0.29
C SER A 12 7.97 2.70 0.64
N ALA A 13 7.85 3.59 1.62
CA ALA A 13 6.78 3.69 2.57
C ALA A 13 5.65 4.37 1.83
N GLY A 14 4.85 3.56 1.16
CA GLY A 14 3.46 3.88 0.87
C GLY A 14 3.21 4.73 -0.37
N SER A 15 3.74 4.37 -1.55
CA SER A 15 2.96 4.64 -2.76
C SER A 15 1.82 3.61 -2.80
N ASP A 16 0.72 4.02 -2.20
CA ASP A 16 -0.59 3.49 -2.54
C ASP A 16 -0.77 3.60 -4.07
N ILE A 17 -1.60 2.72 -4.67
CA ILE A 17 -1.82 2.77 -6.13
C ILE A 17 -2.41 4.11 -6.60
N PHE A 18 -2.97 4.89 -5.68
CA PHE A 18 -3.49 6.24 -5.93
C PHE A 18 -2.59 7.38 -5.41
N GLY A 19 -1.34 7.08 -5.04
CA GLY A 19 -0.37 8.09 -4.62
C GLY A 19 -0.44 8.47 -3.14
N LYS A 20 0.15 9.61 -2.77
CA LYS A 20 -0.01 10.15 -1.41
C LYS A 20 -1.43 10.66 -1.24
N LEU A 21 -2.02 10.42 -0.08
CA LEU A 21 -3.22 11.11 0.36
C LEU A 21 -2.82 12.57 0.62
N ASP A 22 -2.95 13.41 -0.39
CA ASP A 22 -2.62 14.84 -0.29
C ASP A 22 -3.55 15.56 0.69
N ASP A 23 -4.76 15.02 0.90
CA ASP A 23 -5.72 15.45 1.90
C ASP A 23 -5.91 14.42 3.01
N ALA A 24 -5.87 14.88 4.27
CA ALA A 24 -6.23 14.05 5.41
C ALA A 24 -7.74 13.75 5.37
N LEU A 25 -8.10 12.47 5.38
CA LEU A 25 -9.50 12.07 5.49
C LEU A 25 -10.06 12.45 6.87
N PRO A 26 -11.33 12.89 6.96
CA PRO A 26 -11.97 13.18 8.24
C PRO A 26 -12.05 11.93 9.12
N GLU A 27 -11.92 12.10 10.44
CA GLU A 27 -12.12 11.01 11.38
C GLU A 27 -13.57 10.51 11.34
N VAL A 28 -13.75 9.21 11.09
CA VAL A 28 -15.07 8.57 11.07
C VAL A 28 -15.26 7.77 12.36
N ARG A 29 -16.29 8.13 13.14
CA ARG A 29 -16.69 7.38 14.33
C ARG A 29 -17.64 6.26 13.94
N VAL A 30 -17.31 5.05 14.36
CA VAL A 30 -18.15 3.86 14.20
C VAL A 30 -18.31 3.15 15.55
N ASN A 31 -19.37 2.37 15.72
CA ASN A 31 -19.53 1.51 16.89
C ASN A 31 -18.38 0.47 16.95
N GLY A 32 -18.00 0.05 18.16
CA GLY A 32 -16.98 -0.96 18.42
C GLY A 32 -17.22 -2.28 17.69
N ASP A 33 -18.48 -2.73 17.57
CA ASP A 33 -18.82 -3.97 16.85
C ASP A 33 -18.45 -3.89 15.37
N VAL A 34 -18.69 -2.73 14.74
CA VAL A 34 -18.35 -2.48 13.34
C VAL A 34 -16.83 -2.48 13.16
N ARG A 35 -16.12 -1.78 14.05
CA ARG A 35 -14.65 -1.74 14.03
C ARG A 35 -14.05 -3.14 14.17
N GLU A 36 -14.54 -3.93 15.12
CA GLU A 36 -14.06 -5.29 15.34
C GLU A 36 -14.37 -6.21 14.15
N ALA A 37 -15.55 -6.05 13.52
CA ALA A 37 -15.87 -6.78 12.29
C ALA A 37 -14.91 -6.43 11.13
N VAL A 38 -14.56 -5.14 10.97
CA VAL A 38 -13.56 -4.69 9.99
C VAL A 38 -12.20 -5.30 10.30
N ARG A 39 -11.76 -5.22 11.56
CA ARG A 39 -10.47 -5.76 12.01
C ARG A 39 -10.34 -7.26 11.73
N ARG A 40 -11.37 -8.05 12.04
CA ARG A 40 -11.38 -9.50 11.74
C ARG A 40 -11.29 -9.78 10.25
N LYS A 41 -12.02 -9.04 9.41
CA LYS A 41 -11.96 -9.20 7.95
C LYS A 41 -10.58 -8.83 7.41
N ALA A 42 -10.02 -7.69 7.84
CA ALA A 42 -8.69 -7.27 7.45
C ALA A 42 -7.64 -8.34 7.80
N ALA A 43 -7.68 -8.86 9.03
CA ALA A 43 -6.79 -9.93 9.47
C ALA A 43 -6.94 -11.22 8.65
N SER A 44 -8.17 -11.60 8.27
CA SER A 44 -8.42 -12.81 7.48
C SER A 44 -7.78 -12.79 6.08
N VAL A 45 -7.47 -11.60 5.55
CA VAL A 45 -6.80 -11.41 4.26
C VAL A 45 -5.37 -10.87 4.40
N GLY A 46 -4.82 -10.87 5.61
CA GLY A 46 -3.45 -10.43 5.88
C GLY A 46 -3.22 -8.93 5.72
N MET A 47 -4.25 -8.10 5.85
CA MET A 47 -4.18 -6.64 5.71
C MET A 47 -4.40 -5.95 7.06
N ASN A 48 -3.91 -4.71 7.19
CA ASN A 48 -4.34 -3.85 8.29
C ASN A 48 -5.70 -3.19 8.00
N GLU A 49 -6.35 -2.62 9.02
CA GLU A 49 -7.67 -1.99 8.91
C GLU A 49 -7.71 -0.91 7.81
N THR A 50 -6.68 -0.05 7.74
CA THR A 50 -6.60 1.05 6.78
C THR A 50 -6.49 0.55 5.34
N GLU A 51 -5.60 -0.41 5.08
CA GLU A 51 -5.42 -1.02 3.77
C GLU A 51 -6.70 -1.73 3.30
N PHE A 52 -7.34 -2.45 4.21
CA PHE A 52 -8.58 -3.15 3.92
C PHE A 52 -9.71 -2.17 3.55
N LEU A 53 -9.95 -1.15 4.37
CA LEU A 53 -10.99 -0.15 4.14
C LEU A 53 -10.74 0.63 2.85
N ARG A 54 -9.48 0.95 2.58
CA ARG A 54 -9.10 1.63 1.34
C ARG A 54 -9.40 0.77 0.11
N ASN A 55 -8.99 -0.50 0.11
CA ASN A 55 -9.31 -1.42 -0.98
C ASN A 55 -10.81 -1.58 -1.16
N LEU A 56 -11.57 -1.63 -0.06
CA LEU A 56 -13.03 -1.66 -0.11
C LEU A 56 -13.60 -0.43 -0.82
N VAL A 57 -13.10 0.77 -0.52
CA VAL A 57 -13.51 2.01 -1.20
C VAL A 57 -13.16 1.96 -2.68
N TYR A 58 -11.96 1.52 -3.06
CA TYR A 58 -11.57 1.44 -4.47
C TYR A 58 -12.40 0.47 -5.28
N VAL A 59 -12.71 -0.71 -4.73
CA VAL A 59 -13.58 -1.67 -5.39
C VAL A 59 -14.98 -1.09 -5.58
N ASN A 60 -15.50 -0.35 -4.60
CA ASN A 60 -16.80 0.31 -4.71
C ASN A 60 -16.81 1.46 -5.75
N LEU A 61 -15.71 2.21 -5.87
CA LEU A 61 -15.64 3.36 -6.78
C LEU A 61 -15.34 2.95 -8.23
N TYR A 62 -14.43 2.00 -8.43
CA TYR A 62 -13.87 1.70 -9.76
C TYR A 62 -14.23 0.31 -10.28
N GLY A 63 -14.84 -0.54 -9.44
CA GLY A 63 -15.09 -1.93 -9.76
C GLY A 63 -13.88 -2.84 -9.54
N ILE A 64 -14.17 -4.13 -9.33
CA ILE A 64 -13.15 -5.12 -8.96
C ILE A 64 -12.09 -5.33 -10.05
N ASP A 65 -12.48 -5.40 -11.32
CA ASP A 65 -11.58 -5.70 -12.42
C ASP A 65 -10.52 -4.60 -12.61
N HIS A 66 -10.94 -3.33 -12.49
CA HIS A 66 -10.03 -2.20 -12.59
C HIS A 66 -9.03 -2.17 -11.42
N VAL A 67 -9.50 -2.46 -10.21
CA VAL A 67 -8.60 -2.53 -9.04
C VAL A 67 -7.61 -3.67 -9.19
N LEU A 68 -8.03 -4.83 -9.71
CA LEU A 68 -7.13 -5.96 -9.97
C LEU A 68 -6.08 -5.62 -11.04
N SER A 69 -6.44 -4.91 -12.11
CA SER A 69 -5.48 -4.49 -13.13
C SER A 69 -4.41 -3.55 -12.55
N LEU A 70 -4.82 -2.58 -11.73
CA LEU A 70 -3.89 -1.66 -11.06
C LEU A 70 -2.94 -2.39 -10.10
N GLN A 71 -3.46 -3.35 -9.33
CA GLN A 71 -2.62 -4.15 -8.41
C GLN A 71 -1.62 -5.03 -9.18
N ALA A 72 -2.03 -5.59 -10.32
CA ALA A 72 -1.14 -6.37 -11.17
C ALA A 72 0.01 -5.50 -11.75
N GLU A 73 -0.29 -4.29 -12.21
CA GLU A 73 0.72 -3.34 -12.69
C GLU A 73 1.71 -2.92 -11.59
N ARG A 74 1.21 -2.70 -10.37
CA ARG A 74 2.06 -2.40 -9.21
C ARG A 74 2.96 -3.57 -8.83
N LEU A 75 2.43 -4.79 -8.83
CA LEU A 75 3.21 -5.99 -8.54
C LEU A 75 4.34 -6.15 -9.57
N LYS A 76 4.02 -6.01 -10.86
CA LYS A 76 5.00 -6.03 -11.96
C LYS A 76 6.11 -5.01 -11.75
N SER A 77 5.75 -3.76 -11.42
CA SER A 77 6.71 -2.68 -11.19
C SER A 77 7.61 -2.94 -9.96
N THR A 78 7.04 -3.47 -8.89
CA THR A 78 7.77 -3.81 -7.65
C THR A 78 8.75 -4.96 -7.88
N MET A 79 8.34 -6.00 -8.63
CA MET A 79 9.21 -7.12 -9.00
C MET A 79 10.37 -6.68 -9.89
N VAL A 80 10.13 -5.78 -10.85
CA VAL A 80 11.20 -5.19 -11.68
C VAL A 80 12.21 -4.44 -10.81
N ASN A 81 11.75 -3.60 -9.89
CA ASN A 81 12.62 -2.86 -8.98
C ASN A 81 13.44 -3.80 -8.08
N ALA A 82 12.82 -4.87 -7.56
CA ALA A 82 13.52 -5.88 -6.76
C ALA A 82 14.60 -6.62 -7.58
N GLY A 83 14.30 -6.98 -8.83
CA GLY A 83 15.27 -7.58 -9.75
C GLY A 83 16.44 -6.65 -10.07
N GLN A 84 16.19 -5.36 -10.24
CA GLN A 84 17.25 -4.35 -10.42
C GLN A 84 18.14 -4.25 -9.18
N LEU A 85 17.57 -4.20 -7.98
CA LEU A 85 18.34 -4.15 -6.72
C LEU A 85 19.24 -5.39 -6.55
N LEU A 86 18.73 -6.58 -6.84
CA LEU A 86 19.50 -7.82 -6.80
C LEU A 86 20.58 -7.89 -7.90
N GLY A 87 20.31 -7.31 -9.08
CA GLY A 87 21.25 -7.24 -10.21
C GLY A 87 22.36 -6.19 -10.02
N THR A 88 22.14 -5.14 -9.23
CA THR A 88 23.15 -4.11 -8.91
C THR A 88 24.14 -4.51 -7.82
N GLY A 89 23.94 -5.66 -7.15
CA GLY A 89 24.83 -6.17 -6.11
C GLY A 89 26.08 -6.91 -6.59
N VAL A 90 26.30 -7.04 -7.91
CA VAL A 90 27.48 -7.72 -8.48
C VAL A 90 28.23 -6.78 -9.43
N ARG A 91 28.99 -5.83 -8.87
CA ARG A 91 30.15 -5.26 -9.55
C ARG A 91 31.28 -5.04 -8.55
N GLN A 92 32.26 -5.95 -8.67
CA GLN A 92 33.70 -5.88 -8.38
C GLN A 92 34.19 -5.12 -7.16
#